data_AF-A0A1Q4W3C6-F1
#
_entry.id   AF-A0A1Q4W3C6-F1
#
_cell.length_a   1.000
_cell.length_b   1.000
_cell.length_c   1.000
_cell.angle_alpha   90.00
_cell.angle_beta   90.00
_cell.angle_gamma   90.00
#
_symmetry.space_group_name_H-M   'P 1'
#
loop_
_entity.id
_entity.type
_entity.pdbx_description
1 polymer ?
#
loop_
_entity_poly.entity_id
_entity_poly.type
_entity_poly.pdbx_seq_one_letter_code
_entity_poly.pdbx_strand_id
1 'polypeptide(L)'
;MALAEYPVVPLDAWSLLCESAGMGEGTGTPEALEALLRQHTGTLRWVPDDPVTGAGVAFVHEGVARALRPSGPEAAAAHVRVRELLAARLASQPYPDGWSGGSPLARYAAQAVPGHAAASANLREVTEDRALLASLSPAAVMEAVRAAFGKDVPPDTVAADLCFVERFAMEPMSQSEWASWLHHFATARGDEAGAAAVLASGVEMRWRTLWCDLRPAGVFFEEGSFGEGSFGEGSFGEGSFGEGFSEADFSGKGFSGKGTSLPRPSGISELTATEQTARASSDDLGRAWMWSLRAGRRLDEPAGEGTPDSTARPMVNTARGWRPAPGASEAVFMPRCPRDITDGVRVGNLAVLGGRRGVFTVEFLAAEPDGDGDMATENPGGGVTPWHAVPLLDAYARSVAPRPLPGVFRAPSTAHLAAVFGAEHVLRPSEAELPASLRDTDAARWLTGRGMPLTEMLTLNTRQLRTEGFQELPADSADGSTASSPDEHTGTGPETGTEEGPYYLLGELLGGDLLLDGATGQVLCASVNVEEQLTASSLPQFVALVCLMRWHRFLLSASLTEDGREARAELEAWLAEIDPAAAAGEVWETLLNEPGLEP
;
A
#
# COMPACT_ATOMS: atom_id res chain seq x y z
N MET A 1 -20.66 2.94 28.85
CA MET A 1 -20.82 1.90 27.82
C MET A 1 -21.42 2.41 26.52
N ALA A 2 -22.22 3.49 26.47
CA ALA A 2 -22.64 4.07 25.20
C ALA A 2 -21.43 4.62 24.40
N LEU A 3 -21.13 4.02 23.24
CA LEU A 3 -20.04 4.39 22.34
C LEU A 3 -20.56 4.67 20.92
N ALA A 4 -21.56 5.54 20.82
CA ALA A 4 -21.99 6.13 19.54
C ALA A 4 -21.95 7.65 19.68
N GLU A 5 -21.70 8.38 18.59
CA GLU A 5 -21.73 9.85 18.59
C GLU A 5 -23.14 10.42 18.84
N TYR A 6 -24.17 9.57 18.87
CA TYR A 6 -25.54 9.98 19.13
C TYR A 6 -25.72 10.51 20.57
N PRO A 7 -26.19 11.77 20.73
CA PRO A 7 -26.50 12.32 22.05
C PRO A 7 -27.64 11.58 22.77
N VAL A 8 -28.52 10.93 22.00
CA VAL A 8 -29.67 10.16 22.47
C VAL A 8 -29.45 8.70 22.06
N VAL A 9 -29.50 7.78 23.03
CA VAL A 9 -29.42 6.33 22.81
C VAL A 9 -30.84 5.78 22.69
N PRO A 10 -31.20 5.06 21.61
CA PRO A 10 -32.52 4.45 21.47
C PRO A 10 -32.84 3.50 22.64
N LEU A 11 -34.11 3.41 23.03
CA LEU A 11 -34.57 2.53 24.11
C LEU A 11 -34.05 1.10 24.03
N ASP A 12 -34.21 0.45 22.88
CA ASP A 12 -33.81 -0.95 22.68
C ASP A 12 -32.29 -1.14 22.84
N ALA A 13 -31.51 -0.15 22.38
CA ALA A 13 -30.07 -0.14 22.55
C ALA A 13 -29.69 0.05 24.02
N TRP A 14 -30.40 0.94 24.73
CA TRP A 14 -30.17 1.17 26.16
C TRP A 14 -30.48 -0.07 27.00
N SER A 15 -31.58 -0.79 26.72
CA SER A 15 -31.91 -2.07 27.36
C SER A 15 -30.74 -3.05 27.25
N LEU A 16 -30.22 -3.20 26.03
CA LEU A 16 -29.10 -4.09 25.72
C LEU A 16 -27.82 -3.67 26.45
N LEU A 17 -27.54 -2.38 26.56
CA LEU A 17 -26.40 -1.86 27.33
C LEU A 17 -26.56 -2.15 28.84
N CYS A 18 -27.77 -2.05 29.38
CA CYS A 18 -28.03 -2.39 30.78
C CYS A 18 -27.86 -3.90 31.05
N GLU A 19 -28.43 -4.75 30.20
CA GLU A 19 -28.31 -6.21 30.29
C GLU A 19 -26.84 -6.66 30.25
N SER A 20 -26.07 -6.11 29.31
CA SER A 20 -24.64 -6.43 29.16
C SER A 20 -23.76 -5.89 30.31
N ALA A 21 -24.22 -4.88 31.04
CA ALA A 21 -23.59 -4.39 32.26
C ALA A 21 -23.95 -5.22 33.51
N GLY A 22 -24.76 -6.28 33.37
CA GLY A 22 -25.22 -7.12 34.49
C GLY A 22 -26.33 -6.47 35.32
N MET A 23 -26.98 -5.42 34.82
CA MET A 23 -28.20 -4.89 35.42
C MET A 23 -29.35 -5.84 35.05
N GLY A 24 -30.07 -6.36 36.05
CA GLY A 24 -30.94 -7.53 35.90
C GLY A 24 -32.02 -7.45 34.82
N GLU A 25 -32.55 -8.61 34.43
CA GLU A 25 -33.62 -8.72 33.42
C GLU A 25 -34.81 -7.81 33.77
N GLY A 26 -35.19 -6.92 32.84
CA GLY A 26 -36.30 -5.99 32.99
C GLY A 26 -35.92 -4.52 33.25
N THR A 27 -34.64 -4.18 33.40
CA THR A 27 -34.19 -2.77 33.53
C THR A 27 -34.34 -1.91 32.27
N GLY A 28 -34.73 -2.52 31.14
CA GLY A 28 -34.88 -1.84 29.85
C GLY A 28 -36.31 -1.66 29.35
N THR A 29 -37.34 -2.00 30.14
CA THR A 29 -38.72 -1.62 29.77
C THR A 29 -38.89 -0.10 29.93
N PRO A 30 -39.75 0.57 29.13
CA PRO A 30 -40.01 2.00 29.28
C PRO A 30 -40.34 2.40 30.73
N GLU A 31 -41.10 1.58 31.45
CA GLU A 31 -41.51 1.83 32.83
C GLU A 31 -40.37 1.69 33.85
N ALA A 32 -39.50 0.68 33.67
CA ALA A 32 -38.31 0.50 34.49
C ALA A 32 -37.29 1.61 34.23
N LEU A 33 -37.22 2.07 32.98
CA LEU A 33 -36.35 3.16 32.56
C LEU A 33 -36.81 4.51 33.10
N GLU A 34 -38.11 4.81 33.05
CA GLU A 34 -38.65 6.00 33.70
C GLU A 34 -38.37 5.99 35.21
N ALA A 35 -38.49 4.83 35.87
CA ALA A 35 -38.17 4.70 37.28
C ALA A 35 -36.68 4.95 37.57
N LEU A 36 -35.78 4.47 36.70
CA LEU A 36 -34.34 4.70 36.78
C LEU A 36 -33.95 6.16 36.49
N LEU A 37 -34.59 6.80 35.52
CA LEU A 37 -34.39 8.22 35.19
C LEU A 37 -34.85 9.14 36.32
N ARG A 38 -35.93 8.78 37.04
CA ARG A 38 -36.35 9.49 38.26
C ARG A 38 -35.34 9.40 39.40
N GLN A 39 -34.53 8.33 39.46
CA GLN A 39 -33.48 8.15 40.46
C GLN A 39 -32.17 8.85 40.07
N HIS A 40 -31.92 9.07 38.78
CA HIS A 40 -30.67 9.62 38.24
C HIS A 40 -30.87 10.91 37.42
N THR A 41 -31.78 11.78 37.84
CA THR A 41 -32.15 13.04 37.14
C THR A 41 -30.99 14.03 36.94
N GLY A 42 -29.93 13.94 37.74
CA GLY A 42 -28.71 14.75 37.58
C GLY A 42 -27.71 14.20 36.55
N THR A 43 -27.96 13.01 35.99
CA THR A 43 -27.01 12.27 35.15
C THR A 43 -27.61 11.89 33.80
N LEU A 44 -28.87 11.46 33.79
CA LEU A 44 -29.59 11.00 32.62
C LEU A 44 -30.86 11.83 32.40
N ARG A 45 -31.27 11.98 31.14
CA ARG A 45 -32.53 12.61 30.74
C ARG A 45 -33.31 11.71 29.79
N TRP A 46 -34.62 11.69 29.96
CA TRP A 46 -35.57 11.09 29.04
C TRP A 46 -35.75 11.99 27.81
N VAL A 47 -35.70 11.41 26.62
CA VAL A 47 -36.02 12.10 25.37
C VAL A 47 -37.16 11.33 24.69
N PRO A 48 -38.41 11.80 24.77
CA PRO A 48 -39.56 11.05 24.28
C PRO A 48 -39.66 11.01 22.75
N ASP A 49 -39.10 12.00 22.07
CA ASP A 49 -39.18 12.14 20.61
C ASP A 49 -37.92 12.82 20.08
N ASP A 50 -36.97 12.01 19.62
CA ASP A 50 -35.78 12.45 18.89
C ASP A 50 -35.94 12.13 17.39
N PRO A 51 -35.68 13.08 16.49
CA PRO A 51 -35.92 12.90 15.05
C PRO A 51 -35.07 11.78 14.43
N VAL A 52 -33.95 11.42 15.06
CA VAL A 52 -33.08 10.35 14.58
C VAL A 52 -33.43 9.05 15.31
N THR A 53 -33.40 9.05 16.63
CA THR A 53 -33.42 7.82 17.44
C THR A 53 -34.80 7.44 17.98
N GLY A 54 -35.80 8.30 17.81
CA GLY A 54 -37.13 8.14 18.42
C GLY A 54 -37.06 8.35 19.93
N ALA A 55 -37.82 7.58 20.69
CA ALA A 55 -37.73 7.62 22.15
C ALA A 55 -36.40 7.02 22.65
N GLY A 56 -35.73 7.71 23.56
CA GLY A 56 -34.41 7.31 24.03
C GLY A 56 -33.92 8.00 25.31
N VAL A 57 -32.69 7.65 25.68
CA VAL A 57 -32.00 8.15 26.88
C VAL A 57 -30.76 8.93 26.47
N ALA A 58 -30.60 10.12 27.02
CA ALA A 58 -29.40 10.92 26.84
C ALA A 58 -28.71 11.17 28.18
N PHE A 59 -27.39 11.37 28.15
CA PHE A 59 -26.72 11.98 29.30
C PHE A 59 -27.06 13.47 29.37
N VAL A 60 -27.09 14.01 30.59
CA VAL A 60 -27.27 15.46 30.81
C VAL A 60 -26.06 16.24 30.29
N HIS A 61 -24.86 15.66 30.40
CA HIS A 61 -23.62 16.23 29.89
C HIS A 61 -22.67 15.14 29.39
N GLU A 62 -21.97 15.36 28.28
CA GLU A 62 -21.03 14.37 27.72
C GLU A 62 -19.87 14.05 28.66
N GLY A 63 -19.42 15.05 29.45
CA GLY A 63 -18.43 14.84 30.50
C GLY A 63 -18.86 13.80 31.57
N VAL A 64 -20.15 13.68 31.85
CA VAL A 64 -20.69 12.66 32.76
C VAL A 64 -20.67 11.28 32.09
N ALA A 65 -21.04 11.20 30.81
CA ALA A 65 -20.93 9.98 30.02
C ALA A 65 -19.48 9.47 30.01
N ARG A 66 -18.51 10.36 29.79
CA ARG A 66 -17.08 10.04 29.78
C ARG A 66 -16.56 9.59 31.14
N ALA A 67 -16.97 10.26 32.23
CA ALA A 67 -16.58 9.89 33.59
C ALA A 67 -17.15 8.52 34.03
N LEU A 68 -18.30 8.13 33.48
CA LEU A 68 -18.96 6.85 33.75
C LEU A 68 -18.53 5.74 32.78
N ARG A 69 -17.60 5.99 31.84
CA ARG A 69 -17.06 4.92 30.99
C ARG A 69 -16.18 4.03 31.86
N PRO A 70 -16.56 2.75 32.06
CA PRO A 70 -15.79 1.85 32.90
C PRO A 70 -14.41 1.61 32.25
N SER A 71 -13.39 1.47 33.07
CA SER A 71 -12.01 1.17 32.67
C SER A 71 -11.54 -0.09 33.40
N GLY A 72 -10.81 -0.98 32.72
CA GLY A 72 -10.29 -2.23 33.29
C GLY A 72 -10.89 -3.51 32.68
N PRO A 73 -10.48 -4.71 33.16
CA PRO A 73 -10.83 -5.99 32.53
C PRO A 73 -12.33 -6.31 32.49
N GLU A 74 -13.08 -5.97 33.55
CA GLU A 74 -14.55 -6.15 33.58
C GLU A 74 -15.25 -5.26 32.54
N ALA A 75 -14.71 -4.07 32.29
CA ALA A 75 -15.19 -3.17 31.25
C ALA A 75 -14.98 -3.79 29.86
N ALA A 76 -13.80 -4.38 29.60
CA ALA A 76 -13.48 -5.03 28.34
C ALA A 76 -14.46 -6.18 28.05
N ALA A 77 -14.74 -7.04 29.03
CA ALA A 77 -15.71 -8.13 28.89
C ALA A 77 -17.13 -7.62 28.56
N ALA A 78 -17.57 -6.54 29.21
CA ALA A 78 -18.84 -5.89 28.89
C ALA A 78 -18.86 -5.33 27.46
N HIS A 79 -17.76 -4.71 27.00
CA HIS A 79 -17.63 -4.23 25.62
C HIS A 79 -17.71 -5.37 24.58
N VAL A 80 -17.08 -6.53 24.85
CA VAL A 80 -17.21 -7.73 24.01
C VAL A 80 -18.67 -8.17 23.92
N ARG A 81 -19.35 -8.26 25.07
CA ARG A 81 -20.75 -8.71 25.12
C ARG A 81 -21.69 -7.77 24.36
N VAL A 82 -21.53 -6.45 24.53
CA VAL A 82 -22.31 -5.46 23.77
C VAL A 82 -22.07 -5.60 22.28
N ARG A 83 -20.79 -5.67 21.86
CA ARG A 83 -20.41 -5.82 20.45
C ARG A 83 -21.12 -7.02 19.83
N GLU A 84 -21.04 -8.19 20.44
CA GLU A 84 -21.64 -9.42 19.94
C GLU A 84 -23.16 -9.31 19.78
N LEU A 85 -23.83 -8.76 20.80
CA LEU A 85 -25.28 -8.59 20.76
C LEU A 85 -25.69 -7.59 19.67
N LEU A 86 -25.02 -6.45 19.54
CA LEU A 86 -25.32 -5.46 18.51
C LEU A 86 -25.02 -5.99 17.10
N ALA A 87 -23.89 -6.69 16.91
CA ALA A 87 -23.54 -7.31 15.63
C ALA A 87 -24.54 -8.40 15.24
N ALA A 88 -24.97 -9.25 16.19
CA ALA A 88 -26.01 -10.25 15.94
C ALA A 88 -27.35 -9.60 15.55
N ARG A 89 -27.70 -8.45 16.13
CA ARG A 89 -28.91 -7.70 15.75
C ARG A 89 -28.80 -7.11 14.34
N LEU A 90 -27.65 -6.58 13.95
CA LEU A 90 -27.41 -6.14 12.58
C LEU A 90 -27.53 -7.30 11.59
N ALA A 91 -26.97 -8.46 11.91
CA ALA A 91 -27.00 -9.63 11.04
C ALA A 91 -28.39 -10.32 10.97
N SER A 92 -29.28 -10.08 11.93
CA SER A 92 -30.57 -10.79 12.04
C SER A 92 -31.59 -10.45 10.96
N GLN A 93 -31.42 -9.32 10.26
CA GLN A 93 -32.31 -8.91 9.17
C GLN A 93 -31.53 -8.09 8.14
N PRO A 94 -31.85 -8.21 6.83
CA PRO A 94 -31.16 -7.48 5.79
C PRO A 94 -31.58 -6.00 5.79
N TYR A 95 -30.61 -5.12 5.50
CA TYR A 95 -30.85 -3.70 5.26
C TYR A 95 -30.30 -3.33 3.87
N PRO A 96 -31.09 -3.50 2.80
CA PRO A 96 -30.66 -3.23 1.42
C PRO A 96 -30.14 -1.81 1.21
N ASP A 97 -30.88 -0.81 1.70
CA ASP A 97 -30.50 0.61 1.69
C ASP A 97 -29.44 0.96 2.75
N GLY A 98 -29.02 -0.03 3.54
CA GLY A 98 -28.09 0.14 4.63
C GLY A 98 -28.71 0.52 5.98
N TRP A 99 -27.85 0.72 6.99
CA TRP A 99 -28.18 1.12 8.34
C TRP A 99 -28.94 2.44 8.38
N SER A 100 -28.70 3.39 7.47
CA SER A 100 -29.43 4.68 7.43
C SER A 100 -30.94 4.50 7.21
N GLY A 101 -31.35 3.51 6.41
CA GLY A 101 -32.75 3.09 6.22
C GLY A 101 -33.27 2.12 7.29
N GLY A 102 -32.41 1.71 8.22
CA GLY A 102 -32.72 0.73 9.26
C GLY A 102 -33.43 1.30 10.49
N SER A 103 -33.82 0.40 11.40
CA SER A 103 -34.42 0.77 12.68
C SER A 103 -33.47 1.66 13.51
N PRO A 104 -33.97 2.43 14.49
CA PRO A 104 -33.10 3.20 15.40
C PRO A 104 -32.00 2.35 16.06
N LEU A 105 -32.32 1.10 16.41
CA LEU A 105 -31.35 0.14 16.94
C LEU A 105 -30.27 -0.22 15.90
N ALA A 106 -30.64 -0.44 14.64
CA ALA A 106 -29.69 -0.74 13.57
C ALA A 106 -28.72 0.43 13.33
N ARG A 107 -29.24 1.66 13.28
CA ARG A 107 -28.44 2.89 13.15
C ARG A 107 -27.47 3.05 14.31
N TYR A 108 -27.95 2.82 15.53
CA TYR A 108 -27.11 2.82 16.71
C TYR A 108 -26.03 1.73 16.65
N ALA A 109 -26.40 0.50 16.30
CA ALA A 109 -25.49 -0.64 16.23
C ALA A 109 -24.38 -0.41 15.18
N ALA A 110 -24.73 0.09 14.00
CA ALA A 110 -23.77 0.36 12.93
C ALA A 110 -22.70 1.39 13.31
N GLN A 111 -23.03 2.33 14.21
CA GLN A 111 -22.07 3.29 14.76
C GLN A 111 -21.34 2.77 16.00
N ALA A 112 -22.03 2.02 16.87
CA ALA A 112 -21.49 1.62 18.16
C ALA A 112 -20.55 0.41 18.09
N VAL A 113 -20.84 -0.57 17.22
CA VAL A 113 -20.06 -1.82 17.12
C VAL A 113 -18.55 -1.57 16.94
N PRO A 114 -18.09 -0.68 16.03
CA PRO A 114 -16.66 -0.36 15.91
C PRO A 114 -16.04 0.13 17.21
N GLY A 115 -16.69 1.08 17.90
CA GLY A 115 -16.18 1.64 19.16
C GLY A 115 -16.08 0.59 20.27
N HIS A 116 -17.07 -0.29 20.39
CA HIS A 116 -17.03 -1.41 21.33
C HIS A 116 -15.93 -2.43 21.00
N ALA A 117 -15.66 -2.67 19.72
CA ALA A 117 -14.58 -3.55 19.27
C ALA A 117 -13.21 -2.94 19.58
N ALA A 118 -13.02 -1.64 19.35
CA ALA A 118 -11.80 -0.92 19.73
C ALA A 118 -11.57 -0.93 21.25
N ALA A 119 -12.59 -0.61 22.04
CA ALA A 119 -12.52 -0.59 23.50
C ALA A 119 -12.24 -1.97 24.14
N SER A 120 -12.49 -3.06 23.41
CA SER A 120 -12.22 -4.44 23.86
C SER A 120 -11.00 -5.09 23.19
N ALA A 121 -10.22 -4.33 22.41
CA ALA A 121 -9.08 -4.84 21.64
C ALA A 121 -9.43 -5.96 20.63
N ASN A 122 -10.70 -6.04 20.20
CA ASN A 122 -11.18 -7.03 19.22
C ASN A 122 -11.61 -6.39 17.90
N LEU A 123 -11.08 -5.21 17.57
CA LEU A 123 -11.40 -4.51 16.32
C LEU A 123 -11.01 -5.35 15.10
N ARG A 124 -9.90 -6.10 15.18
CA ARG A 124 -9.45 -6.97 14.09
C ARG A 124 -10.53 -7.97 13.65
N GLU A 125 -11.20 -8.62 14.60
CA GLU A 125 -12.29 -9.57 14.28
C GLU A 125 -13.42 -8.90 13.50
N VAL A 126 -13.74 -7.64 13.83
CA VAL A 126 -14.79 -6.87 13.17
C VAL A 126 -14.36 -6.39 11.78
N THR A 127 -13.11 -5.97 11.60
CA THR A 127 -12.61 -5.52 10.29
C THR A 127 -12.41 -6.66 9.31
N GLU A 128 -12.08 -7.86 9.80
CA GLU A 128 -11.91 -9.06 8.96
C GLU A 128 -13.27 -9.70 8.57
N ASP A 129 -14.33 -9.52 9.36
CA ASP A 129 -15.68 -9.91 8.96
C ASP A 129 -16.25 -8.92 7.92
N ARG A 130 -16.04 -9.21 6.64
CA ARG A 130 -16.44 -8.36 5.53
C ARG A 130 -17.96 -8.13 5.42
N ALA A 131 -18.76 -9.10 5.87
CA ALA A 131 -20.22 -8.98 5.83
C ALA A 131 -20.72 -8.01 6.90
N LEU A 132 -20.18 -8.15 8.12
CA LEU A 132 -20.43 -7.21 9.20
C LEU A 132 -19.91 -5.82 8.82
N LEU A 133 -18.68 -5.71 8.33
CA LEU A 133 -18.05 -4.44 7.98
C LEU A 133 -18.86 -3.64 6.95
N ALA A 134 -19.43 -4.30 5.94
CA ALA A 134 -20.34 -3.67 4.96
C ALA A 134 -21.62 -3.09 5.60
N SER A 135 -22.00 -3.61 6.77
CA SER A 135 -23.17 -3.18 7.55
C SER A 135 -22.88 -2.05 8.54
N LEU A 136 -21.61 -1.65 8.72
CA LEU A 136 -21.20 -0.63 9.69
C LEU A 136 -21.08 0.76 9.07
N SER A 137 -21.12 1.78 9.92
CA SER A 137 -20.84 3.16 9.51
C SER A 137 -19.35 3.32 9.14
N PRO A 138 -19.01 3.79 7.92
CA PRO A 138 -17.63 4.03 7.54
C PRO A 138 -16.92 4.97 8.52
N ALA A 139 -17.55 6.07 8.91
CA ALA A 139 -16.97 7.04 9.84
C ALA A 139 -16.63 6.41 11.20
N ALA A 140 -17.53 5.59 11.75
CA ALA A 140 -17.32 4.91 13.03
C ALA A 140 -16.24 3.83 12.94
N VAL A 141 -16.18 3.09 11.82
CA VAL A 141 -15.10 2.13 11.56
C VAL A 141 -13.76 2.85 11.51
N MET A 142 -13.68 3.94 10.75
CA MET A 142 -12.45 4.73 10.64
C MET A 142 -12.03 5.24 12.02
N GLU A 143 -12.93 5.87 12.79
CA GLU A 143 -12.65 6.33 14.16
C GLU A 143 -12.16 5.19 15.07
N ALA A 144 -12.80 4.02 15.01
CA ALA A 144 -12.37 2.86 15.77
C ALA A 144 -10.96 2.38 15.38
N VAL A 145 -10.62 2.37 14.08
CA VAL A 145 -9.26 2.08 13.61
C VAL A 145 -8.27 3.09 14.19
N ARG A 146 -8.61 4.39 14.17
CA ARG A 146 -7.76 5.45 14.78
C ARG A 146 -7.57 5.27 16.28
N ALA A 147 -8.58 4.77 16.99
CA ALA A 147 -8.55 4.59 18.43
C ALA A 147 -7.82 3.30 18.85
N ALA A 148 -7.97 2.22 18.08
CA ALA A 148 -7.39 0.92 18.38
C ALA A 148 -5.93 0.81 17.93
N PHE A 149 -5.58 1.41 16.80
CA PHE A 149 -4.25 1.36 16.23
C PHE A 149 -3.61 2.74 16.29
N GLY A 150 -2.45 2.84 16.95
CA GLY A 150 -1.65 4.05 17.02
C GLY A 150 -0.91 4.31 15.71
N LYS A 151 0.42 4.38 15.76
CA LYS A 151 1.26 4.56 14.57
C LYS A 151 1.55 3.27 13.80
N ASP A 152 1.22 2.10 14.35
CA ASP A 152 1.67 0.80 13.87
C ASP A 152 0.46 -0.07 13.47
N VAL A 153 -0.20 0.29 12.37
CA VAL A 153 -1.27 -0.56 11.82
C VAL A 153 -0.62 -1.79 11.16
N PRO A 154 -1.03 -3.03 11.51
CA PRO A 154 -0.43 -4.22 10.92
C PRO A 154 -0.62 -4.26 9.39
N PRO A 155 0.44 -4.50 8.59
CA PRO A 155 0.33 -4.59 7.14
C PRO A 155 -0.51 -5.80 6.72
N ASP A 156 -1.00 -5.77 5.47
CA ASP A 156 -1.81 -6.83 4.86
C ASP A 156 -3.07 -7.21 5.64
N THR A 157 -3.61 -6.26 6.40
CA THR A 157 -4.90 -6.38 7.06
C THR A 157 -5.93 -5.45 6.43
N VAL A 158 -7.20 -5.70 6.71
CA VAL A 158 -8.27 -4.77 6.33
C VAL A 158 -8.05 -3.39 6.96
N ALA A 159 -7.56 -3.33 8.19
CA ALA A 159 -7.26 -2.06 8.84
C ALA A 159 -6.22 -1.24 8.05
N ALA A 160 -5.19 -1.89 7.48
CA ALA A 160 -4.23 -1.22 6.60
C ALA A 160 -4.90 -0.69 5.33
N ASP A 161 -5.76 -1.47 4.67
CA ASP A 161 -6.55 -0.99 3.51
C ASP A 161 -7.33 0.27 3.85
N LEU A 162 -7.99 0.29 5.00
CA LEU A 162 -8.75 1.45 5.47
C LEU A 162 -7.87 2.67 5.72
N CYS A 163 -6.63 2.50 6.19
CA CYS A 163 -5.69 3.61 6.29
C CYS A 163 -5.33 4.20 4.92
N PHE A 164 -5.17 3.37 3.89
CA PHE A 164 -4.98 3.87 2.52
C PHE A 164 -6.23 4.60 2.02
N VAL A 165 -7.42 4.07 2.28
CA VAL A 165 -8.70 4.72 1.96
C VAL A 165 -8.74 6.13 2.56
N GLU A 166 -8.38 6.27 3.83
CA GLU A 166 -8.33 7.56 4.52
C GLU A 166 -7.37 8.56 3.87
N ARG A 167 -6.15 8.11 3.54
CA ARG A 167 -5.10 8.95 2.97
C ARG A 167 -5.39 9.37 1.54
N PHE A 168 -6.02 8.48 0.79
CA PHE A 168 -6.59 8.79 -0.51
C PHE A 168 -7.81 9.74 -0.41
N ALA A 169 -8.17 10.17 0.80
CA ALA A 169 -9.31 11.03 1.11
C ALA A 169 -10.65 10.42 0.64
N MET A 170 -10.76 9.10 0.65
CA MET A 170 -12.01 8.42 0.31
C MET A 170 -12.92 8.40 1.54
N GLU A 171 -13.96 9.23 1.52
CA GLU A 171 -15.05 9.24 2.51
C GLU A 171 -16.35 8.76 1.86
N PRO A 172 -16.72 7.46 2.00
CA PRO A 172 -17.91 6.92 1.34
C PRO A 172 -19.16 7.71 1.76
N MET A 173 -19.87 8.29 0.79
CA MET A 173 -21.05 9.11 1.08
C MET A 173 -22.32 8.30 1.30
N SER A 174 -22.31 7.02 0.91
CA SER A 174 -23.37 6.09 1.28
C SER A 174 -22.83 4.71 1.58
N GLN A 175 -23.67 3.91 2.22
CA GLN A 175 -23.34 2.54 2.54
C GLN A 175 -23.22 1.64 1.30
N SER A 176 -24.01 1.89 0.26
CA SER A 176 -23.89 1.18 -1.01
C SER A 176 -22.55 1.41 -1.69
N GLU A 177 -22.03 2.64 -1.62
CA GLU A 177 -20.69 2.97 -2.10
C GLU A 177 -19.61 2.34 -1.22
N TRP A 178 -19.79 2.36 0.10
CA TRP A 178 -18.92 1.66 1.04
C TRP A 178 -18.80 0.17 0.75
N ALA A 179 -19.91 -0.53 0.58
CA ALA A 179 -19.93 -1.95 0.24
C ALA A 179 -19.24 -2.21 -1.12
N SER A 180 -19.47 -1.34 -2.11
CA SER A 180 -18.81 -1.44 -3.42
C SER A 180 -17.27 -1.34 -3.29
N TRP A 181 -16.78 -0.44 -2.45
CA TRP A 181 -15.35 -0.29 -2.16
C TRP A 181 -14.76 -1.46 -1.37
N LEU A 182 -15.46 -1.97 -0.36
CA LEU A 182 -15.03 -3.17 0.35
C LEU A 182 -14.90 -4.38 -0.58
N HIS A 183 -15.87 -4.55 -1.49
CA HIS A 183 -15.80 -5.57 -2.53
C HIS A 183 -14.59 -5.35 -3.44
N HIS A 184 -14.30 -4.11 -3.84
CA HIS A 184 -13.14 -3.77 -4.65
C HIS A 184 -11.82 -4.12 -3.95
N PHE A 185 -11.63 -3.74 -2.68
CA PHE A 185 -10.39 -4.04 -1.95
C PHE A 185 -10.16 -5.54 -1.81
N ALA A 186 -11.21 -6.31 -1.51
CA ALA A 186 -11.14 -7.76 -1.47
C ALA A 186 -10.77 -8.34 -2.85
N THR A 187 -11.41 -7.86 -3.92
CA THR A 187 -11.11 -8.31 -5.30
C THR A 187 -9.68 -7.97 -5.73
N ALA A 188 -9.20 -6.76 -5.41
CA ALA A 188 -7.85 -6.31 -5.75
C ALA A 188 -6.78 -7.16 -5.04
N ARG A 189 -7.04 -7.59 -3.81
CA ARG A 189 -6.14 -8.49 -3.05
C ARG A 189 -6.28 -9.97 -3.41
N GLY A 190 -7.20 -10.34 -4.31
CA GLY A 190 -7.51 -11.74 -4.61
C GLY A 190 -8.25 -12.49 -3.49
N ASP A 191 -8.85 -11.78 -2.55
CA ASP A 191 -9.66 -12.33 -1.45
C ASP A 191 -11.09 -12.63 -1.94
N GLU A 192 -11.25 -13.75 -2.65
CA GLU A 192 -12.55 -14.18 -3.18
C GLU A 192 -13.59 -14.41 -2.07
N ALA A 193 -13.15 -14.93 -0.91
CA ALA A 193 -14.02 -15.19 0.23
C ALA A 193 -14.56 -13.89 0.83
N GLY A 194 -13.69 -12.88 0.99
CA GLY A 194 -14.07 -11.56 1.44
C GLY A 194 -15.01 -10.85 0.47
N ALA A 195 -14.73 -10.91 -0.84
CA ALA A 195 -15.61 -10.33 -1.86
C ALA A 195 -17.00 -10.98 -1.84
N ALA A 196 -17.07 -12.31 -1.71
CA ALA A 196 -18.32 -13.05 -1.56
C ALA A 196 -19.06 -12.72 -0.26
N ALA A 197 -18.34 -12.49 0.84
CA ALA A 197 -18.93 -12.09 2.11
C ALA A 197 -19.56 -10.68 2.05
N VAL A 198 -18.95 -9.73 1.34
CA VAL A 198 -19.58 -8.41 1.08
C VAL A 198 -20.89 -8.58 0.32
N LEU A 199 -20.90 -9.41 -0.73
CA LEU A 199 -22.13 -9.72 -1.49
C LEU A 199 -23.22 -10.37 -0.59
N ALA A 200 -22.81 -11.22 0.34
CA ALA A 200 -23.72 -11.90 1.26
C ALA A 200 -24.24 -11.02 2.40
N SER A 201 -23.69 -9.81 2.60
CA SER A 201 -24.11 -8.88 3.66
C SER A 201 -25.57 -8.41 3.54
N GLY A 202 -26.14 -8.50 2.33
CA GLY A 202 -27.49 -8.02 2.04
C GLY A 202 -27.61 -6.51 1.85
N VAL A 203 -26.49 -5.77 1.88
CA VAL A 203 -26.41 -4.36 1.50
C VAL A 203 -26.33 -4.25 -0.02
N GLU A 204 -27.15 -3.41 -0.63
CA GLU A 204 -27.08 -3.18 -2.07
C GLU A 204 -25.83 -2.38 -2.43
N MET A 205 -25.06 -2.88 -3.40
CA MET A 205 -23.90 -2.19 -3.94
C MET A 205 -24.28 -1.34 -5.15
N ARG A 206 -23.67 -0.17 -5.31
CA ARG A 206 -23.84 0.65 -6.52
C ARG A 206 -23.17 0.02 -7.73
N TRP A 207 -22.02 -0.59 -7.49
CA TRP A 207 -21.22 -1.25 -8.51
C TRP A 207 -20.42 -2.39 -7.88
N ARG A 208 -19.99 -3.35 -8.68
CA ARG A 208 -19.08 -4.43 -8.26
C ARG A 208 -17.88 -4.50 -9.16
N THR A 209 -16.74 -4.88 -8.61
CA THR A 209 -15.53 -5.15 -9.41
C THR A 209 -15.67 -6.51 -10.09
N LEU A 210 -15.50 -6.58 -11.41
CA LEU A 210 -15.53 -7.84 -12.16
C LEU A 210 -14.16 -8.51 -12.16
N TRP A 211 -13.12 -7.71 -12.35
CA TRP A 211 -11.72 -8.15 -12.33
C TRP A 211 -10.82 -6.95 -12.02
N CYS A 212 -9.63 -7.25 -11.52
CA CYS A 212 -8.65 -6.26 -11.08
C CYS A 212 -7.24 -6.72 -11.50
N ASP A 213 -6.55 -5.90 -12.28
CA ASP A 213 -5.13 -6.03 -12.61
C ASP A 213 -4.43 -4.75 -12.14
N LEU A 214 -4.74 -4.35 -10.91
CA LEU A 214 -4.20 -3.18 -10.22
C LEU A 214 -3.44 -3.65 -8.99
N ARG A 215 -2.25 -3.09 -8.75
CA ARG A 215 -1.48 -3.35 -7.54
C ARG A 215 -2.24 -2.81 -6.31
N PRO A 216 -2.60 -3.65 -5.32
CA PRO A 216 -3.29 -3.18 -4.12
C PRO A 216 -2.48 -2.11 -3.39
N ALA A 217 -3.19 -1.20 -2.70
CA ALA A 217 -2.55 -0.13 -1.95
C ALA A 217 -1.62 -0.74 -0.89
N GLY A 218 -0.43 -0.16 -0.76
CA GLY A 218 0.55 -0.62 0.21
C GLY A 218 1.20 -1.95 -0.10
N VAL A 219 0.85 -2.69 -1.15
CA VAL A 219 1.51 -3.95 -1.50
C VAL A 219 2.69 -3.66 -2.41
N PHE A 220 3.90 -3.79 -1.87
CA PHE A 220 5.14 -3.51 -2.60
C PHE A 220 5.82 -4.79 -3.08
N PHE A 221 5.51 -5.95 -2.51
CA PHE A 221 6.09 -7.23 -2.93
C PHE A 221 5.02 -8.32 -3.04
N GLU A 222 5.15 -9.18 -4.04
CA GLU A 222 4.34 -10.40 -4.17
C GLU A 222 5.26 -11.62 -4.35
N GLU A 223 5.13 -12.60 -3.44
CA GLU A 223 5.90 -13.85 -3.45
C GLU A 223 5.80 -14.64 -4.77
N GLY A 224 4.71 -14.44 -5.54
CA GLY A 224 4.48 -15.06 -6.85
C GLY A 224 5.22 -14.42 -8.03
N SER A 225 5.90 -13.28 -7.83
CA SER A 225 6.56 -12.53 -8.93
C SER A 225 7.76 -13.25 -9.57
N PHE A 226 8.17 -14.40 -9.03
CA PHE A 226 9.42 -15.09 -9.40
C PHE A 226 9.23 -16.59 -9.71
N GLY A 227 8.07 -17.00 -10.23
CA GLY A 227 7.86 -18.37 -10.69
C GLY A 227 8.91 -18.82 -11.73
N GLU A 228 9.30 -20.09 -11.67
CA GLU A 228 10.43 -20.76 -12.37
C GLU A 228 10.41 -20.74 -13.92
N GLY A 229 9.60 -19.90 -14.55
CA GLY A 229 9.55 -19.70 -16.01
C GLY A 229 9.40 -18.24 -16.46
N SER A 230 9.62 -17.26 -15.57
CA SER A 230 9.19 -15.87 -15.78
C SER A 230 10.17 -14.96 -16.54
N PHE A 231 11.41 -15.37 -16.77
CA PHE A 231 12.43 -14.50 -17.38
C PHE A 231 13.14 -15.23 -18.52
N GLY A 232 12.66 -15.00 -19.74
CA GLY A 232 13.37 -15.40 -20.96
C GLY A 232 14.43 -14.34 -21.32
N GLU A 233 15.64 -14.79 -21.63
CA GLU A 233 16.78 -14.00 -22.12
C GLU A 233 16.36 -13.00 -23.20
N GLY A 234 16.67 -11.73 -22.97
CA GLY A 234 16.31 -10.61 -23.85
C GLY A 234 17.21 -9.40 -23.63
N SER A 235 18.50 -9.59 -23.88
CA SER A 235 19.53 -8.59 -24.25
C SER A 235 19.15 -7.11 -24.12
N PHE A 236 19.63 -6.44 -23.07
CA PHE A 236 19.89 -5.00 -23.12
C PHE A 236 21.09 -4.77 -24.04
N GLY A 237 20.85 -4.26 -25.25
CA GLY A 237 21.90 -3.96 -26.22
C GLY A 237 22.87 -2.90 -25.69
N GLU A 238 24.17 -3.17 -25.86
CA GLU A 238 25.26 -2.22 -25.66
C GLU A 238 25.02 -0.92 -26.45
N GLY A 239 24.90 0.18 -25.73
CA GLY A 239 25.02 1.54 -26.25
C GLY A 239 26.16 2.24 -25.53
N SER A 240 27.33 2.28 -26.17
CA SER A 240 28.51 3.02 -25.76
C SER A 240 28.17 4.50 -25.47
N PHE A 241 28.29 4.93 -24.21
CA PHE A 241 28.18 6.35 -23.82
C PHE A 241 29.49 7.08 -24.15
N GLY A 242 29.55 7.66 -25.35
CA GLY A 242 30.52 8.69 -25.71
C GLY A 242 29.76 9.97 -26.10
N GLU A 243 29.96 11.01 -25.30
CA GLU A 243 29.62 12.44 -25.49
C GLU A 243 28.45 12.82 -26.44
N GLY A 244 27.36 13.26 -25.81
CA GLY A 244 26.44 14.28 -26.34
C GLY A 244 25.23 13.79 -27.12
N PHE A 245 24.10 13.52 -26.43
CA PHE A 245 22.79 13.42 -27.08
C PHE A 245 21.64 14.02 -26.27
N SER A 246 20.73 14.64 -27.04
CA SER A 246 19.50 15.32 -26.66
C SER A 246 18.34 14.36 -26.34
N GLU A 247 17.33 14.89 -25.66
CA GLU A 247 16.07 14.31 -25.15
C GLU A 247 15.16 13.54 -26.16
N ALA A 248 15.64 13.18 -27.35
CA ALA A 248 14.84 12.62 -28.45
C ALA A 248 15.02 11.11 -28.72
N ASP A 249 15.93 10.40 -28.04
CA ASP A 249 16.27 9.01 -28.36
C ASP A 249 15.52 7.93 -27.54
N PHE A 250 14.58 8.32 -26.67
CA PHE A 250 13.65 7.36 -26.03
C PHE A 250 12.53 6.87 -26.97
N SER A 251 12.50 7.34 -28.22
CA SER A 251 11.54 6.92 -29.23
C SER A 251 12.10 5.76 -30.08
N GLY A 252 11.70 4.53 -29.75
CA GLY A 252 11.52 3.48 -30.75
C GLY A 252 12.56 2.35 -30.76
N LYS A 253 12.24 1.24 -30.08
CA LYS A 253 12.23 -0.13 -30.64
C LYS A 253 11.62 -1.09 -29.61
N GLY A 254 10.50 -1.69 -29.99
CA GLY A 254 9.69 -2.55 -29.13
C GLY A 254 10.41 -3.81 -28.66
N PHE A 255 10.26 -4.10 -27.37
CA PHE A 255 10.62 -5.36 -26.75
C PHE A 255 9.66 -6.47 -27.24
N SER A 256 10.08 -7.28 -28.23
CA SER A 256 9.38 -8.51 -28.57
C SER A 256 10.17 -9.73 -28.10
N GLY A 257 9.98 -10.12 -26.83
CA GLY A 257 10.47 -11.37 -26.26
C GLY A 257 9.29 -12.26 -25.88
N LYS A 258 9.04 -13.32 -26.64
CA LYS A 258 8.00 -14.33 -26.35
C LYS A 258 8.38 -15.09 -25.08
N GLY A 259 7.57 -14.99 -24.04
CA GLY A 259 7.66 -15.84 -22.83
C GLY A 259 7.84 -15.12 -21.50
N THR A 260 7.70 -13.80 -21.42
CA THR A 260 7.70 -13.08 -20.13
C THR A 260 6.25 -12.90 -19.66
N SER A 261 5.93 -13.26 -18.42
CA SER A 261 4.71 -12.79 -17.79
C SER A 261 4.78 -11.26 -17.79
N LEU A 262 3.94 -10.62 -18.60
CA LEU A 262 3.92 -9.17 -18.77
C LEU A 262 3.94 -8.51 -17.38
N PRO A 263 4.85 -7.55 -17.11
CA PRO A 263 4.81 -6.77 -15.88
C PRO A 263 3.40 -6.18 -15.72
N ARG A 264 2.96 -6.06 -14.47
CA ARG A 264 1.64 -5.48 -14.19
C ARG A 264 1.50 -4.12 -14.88
N PRO A 265 0.31 -3.79 -15.38
CA PRO A 265 0.06 -2.47 -15.92
C PRO A 265 0.32 -1.42 -14.82
N SER A 266 1.04 -0.37 -15.16
CA SER A 266 1.31 0.75 -14.26
C SER A 266 1.60 2.00 -15.09
N GLY A 267 1.43 3.18 -14.50
CA GLY A 267 1.65 4.45 -15.20
C GLY A 267 0.83 4.57 -16.47
N ILE A 268 -0.46 4.25 -16.41
CA ILE A 268 -1.33 4.28 -17.59
C ILE A 268 -1.46 5.73 -18.10
N SER A 269 -1.09 5.94 -19.36
CA SER A 269 -1.17 7.21 -20.10
C SER A 269 -2.40 7.28 -21.01
N GLU A 270 -2.85 6.12 -21.51
CA GLU A 270 -4.01 6.02 -22.39
C GLU A 270 -4.83 4.78 -22.05
N LEU A 271 -6.15 4.94 -22.02
CA LEU A 271 -7.11 3.87 -21.75
C LEU A 271 -8.25 3.91 -22.78
N THR A 272 -8.52 2.78 -23.42
CA THR A 272 -9.62 2.60 -24.37
C THR A 272 -10.39 1.32 -24.09
N ALA A 273 -11.68 1.30 -24.41
CA ALA A 273 -12.52 0.12 -24.24
C ALA A 273 -13.57 0.02 -25.36
N THR A 274 -13.90 -1.22 -25.72
CA THR A 274 -15.02 -1.61 -26.59
C THR A 274 -15.98 -2.48 -25.79
N GLU A 275 -17.07 -2.99 -26.37
CA GLU A 275 -17.95 -3.96 -25.69
C GLU A 275 -17.27 -5.29 -25.33
N GLN A 276 -16.12 -5.61 -25.93
CA GLN A 276 -15.45 -6.91 -25.75
C GLN A 276 -14.08 -6.81 -25.10
N THR A 277 -13.36 -5.70 -25.27
CA THR A 277 -11.96 -5.58 -24.89
C THR A 277 -11.67 -4.26 -24.20
N ALA A 278 -10.78 -4.29 -23.21
CA ALA A 278 -10.14 -3.11 -22.63
C ALA A 278 -8.67 -3.07 -23.08
N ARG A 279 -8.14 -1.89 -23.40
CA ARG A 279 -6.75 -1.67 -23.77
C ARG A 279 -6.19 -0.49 -22.98
N ALA A 280 -5.00 -0.67 -22.45
CA ALA A 280 -4.26 0.39 -21.78
C ALA A 280 -2.83 0.46 -22.30
N SER A 281 -2.24 1.65 -22.33
CA SER A 281 -0.83 1.87 -22.63
C SER A 281 -0.18 2.76 -21.59
N SER A 282 1.13 2.60 -21.47
CA SER A 282 2.01 3.42 -20.64
C SER A 282 3.14 3.93 -21.52
N ASP A 283 3.23 5.25 -21.66
CA ASP A 283 4.29 5.92 -22.40
C ASP A 283 5.63 5.73 -21.68
N ASP A 284 5.63 5.86 -20.35
CA ASP A 284 6.80 5.68 -19.48
C ASP A 284 7.43 4.28 -19.64
N LEU A 285 6.60 3.25 -19.78
CA LEU A 285 7.06 1.87 -19.96
C LEU A 285 7.19 1.43 -21.42
N GLY A 286 6.72 2.25 -22.38
CA GLY A 286 6.64 1.89 -23.79
C GLY A 286 5.86 0.60 -24.05
N ARG A 287 4.85 0.29 -23.22
CA ARG A 287 4.10 -0.97 -23.23
C ARG A 287 2.61 -0.74 -23.36
N ALA A 288 1.94 -1.73 -23.96
CA ALA A 288 0.49 -1.79 -24.05
C ALA A 288 -0.01 -3.16 -23.59
N TRP A 289 -1.19 -3.16 -22.98
CA TRP A 289 -1.86 -4.35 -22.46
C TRP A 289 -3.30 -4.40 -22.98
N MET A 290 -3.83 -5.61 -23.10
CA MET A 290 -5.20 -5.84 -23.54
C MET A 290 -5.87 -6.94 -22.72
N TRP A 291 -7.13 -6.73 -22.38
CA TRP A 291 -7.94 -7.65 -21.60
C TRP A 291 -9.28 -7.91 -22.26
N SER A 292 -9.86 -9.08 -22.01
CA SER A 292 -11.30 -9.29 -22.19
C SER A 292 -12.07 -8.44 -21.17
N LEU A 293 -12.99 -7.59 -21.65
CA LEU A 293 -13.69 -6.61 -20.82
C LEU A 293 -14.47 -7.24 -19.66
N ARG A 294 -15.16 -8.37 -19.90
CA ARG A 294 -15.96 -9.03 -18.85
C ARG A 294 -15.15 -10.03 -18.03
N ALA A 295 -14.23 -10.75 -18.67
CA ALA A 295 -13.53 -11.86 -18.02
C ALA A 295 -12.19 -11.47 -17.38
N GLY A 296 -11.63 -10.30 -17.70
CA GLY A 296 -10.34 -9.85 -17.18
C GLY A 296 -9.13 -10.66 -17.66
N ARG A 297 -9.31 -11.62 -18.58
CA ARG A 297 -8.20 -12.41 -19.13
C ARG A 297 -7.35 -11.55 -20.05
N ARG A 298 -6.03 -11.53 -19.80
CA ARG A 298 -5.04 -10.89 -20.69
C ARG A 298 -5.02 -11.56 -22.07
N LEU A 299 -4.87 -10.75 -23.12
CA LEU A 299 -4.84 -11.17 -24.53
C LEU A 299 -3.45 -10.89 -25.12
N ASP A 300 -2.94 -11.81 -25.93
CA ASP A 300 -1.53 -11.82 -26.40
C ASP A 300 -1.23 -10.84 -27.55
N GLU A 301 -2.25 -10.34 -28.26
CA GLU A 301 -2.07 -9.37 -29.35
C GLU A 301 -2.88 -8.10 -29.08
N PRO A 302 -2.26 -6.91 -29.09
CA PRO A 302 -3.01 -5.70 -29.31
C PRO A 302 -3.47 -5.72 -30.76
N ALA A 303 -4.64 -6.29 -31.03
CA ALA A 303 -5.28 -6.17 -32.33
C ALA A 303 -5.26 -4.68 -32.72
N GLY A 304 -4.79 -4.38 -33.95
CA GLY A 304 -4.53 -3.03 -34.44
C GLY A 304 -5.71 -2.09 -34.16
N GLU A 305 -5.42 -0.79 -33.99
CA GLU A 305 -6.36 0.29 -33.64
C GLU A 305 -7.83 -0.10 -33.83
N GLY A 306 -8.40 -0.73 -32.81
CA GLY A 306 -9.82 -1.03 -32.80
C GLY A 306 -10.52 0.32 -32.88
N THR A 307 -11.35 0.51 -33.90
CA THR A 307 -12.14 1.73 -34.04
C THR A 307 -12.83 1.98 -32.71
N PRO A 308 -12.63 3.15 -32.05
CA PRO A 308 -13.28 3.43 -30.79
C PRO A 308 -14.79 3.27 -30.99
N ASP A 309 -15.40 2.44 -30.16
CA ASP A 309 -16.82 2.19 -30.23
C ASP A 309 -17.57 3.52 -29.99
N SER A 310 -18.54 3.84 -30.83
CA SER A 310 -19.39 5.04 -30.70
C SER A 310 -20.12 5.14 -29.36
N THR A 311 -20.17 4.05 -28.60
CA THR A 311 -20.78 3.96 -27.26
C THR A 311 -19.79 4.23 -26.13
N ALA A 312 -18.47 4.20 -26.38
CA ALA A 312 -17.47 4.48 -25.37
C ALA A 312 -17.52 5.95 -24.96
N ARG A 313 -17.52 6.20 -23.65
CA ARG A 313 -17.44 7.54 -23.07
C ARG A 313 -16.15 7.65 -22.25
N PRO A 314 -15.07 8.21 -22.82
CA PRO A 314 -13.82 8.40 -22.10
C PRO A 314 -13.97 9.54 -21.09
N MET A 315 -13.43 9.30 -19.90
CA MET A 315 -13.54 10.16 -18.73
C MET A 315 -12.15 10.32 -18.10
N VAL A 316 -11.89 11.51 -17.57
CA VAL A 316 -10.66 11.83 -16.84
C VAL A 316 -11.03 12.20 -15.41
N ASN A 317 -10.34 11.62 -14.44
CA ASN A 317 -10.50 11.94 -13.03
C ASN A 317 -9.66 13.16 -12.69
N THR A 318 -10.28 14.17 -12.10
CA THR A 318 -9.62 15.41 -11.72
C THR A 318 -9.79 15.67 -10.24
N ALA A 319 -9.13 16.70 -9.70
CA ALA A 319 -9.36 17.15 -8.33
C ALA A 319 -10.82 17.55 -8.04
N ARG A 320 -11.65 17.74 -9.09
CA ARG A 320 -13.08 18.06 -9.00
C ARG A 320 -13.98 16.86 -9.38
N GLY A 321 -13.42 15.65 -9.40
CA GLY A 321 -14.10 14.42 -9.83
C GLY A 321 -14.01 14.18 -11.34
N TRP A 322 -14.81 13.23 -11.82
CA TRP A 322 -14.84 12.78 -13.20
C TRP A 322 -15.38 13.82 -14.17
N ARG A 323 -14.73 13.94 -15.32
CA ARG A 323 -15.13 14.81 -16.43
C ARG A 323 -14.96 14.09 -17.76
N PRO A 324 -15.74 14.45 -18.79
CA PRO A 324 -15.48 13.97 -20.15
C PRO A 324 -14.02 14.25 -20.55
N ALA A 325 -13.37 13.28 -21.19
CA ALA A 325 -12.04 13.49 -21.74
C ALA A 325 -12.06 14.59 -22.83
N PRO A 326 -10.93 15.25 -23.13
CA PRO A 326 -10.86 16.24 -24.20
C PRO A 326 -11.44 15.70 -25.52
N GLY A 327 -12.44 16.39 -26.06
CA GLY A 327 -13.16 15.96 -27.28
C GLY A 327 -14.42 15.13 -27.05
N ALA A 328 -14.71 14.68 -25.83
CA ALA A 328 -15.98 14.07 -25.46
C ALA A 328 -16.96 15.14 -24.93
N SER A 329 -18.26 15.02 -25.28
CA SER A 329 -19.28 16.02 -24.94
C SER A 329 -20.23 15.63 -23.80
N GLU A 330 -20.28 14.36 -23.43
CA GLU A 330 -21.29 13.82 -22.49
C GLU A 330 -20.62 13.31 -21.22
N ALA A 331 -21.01 13.87 -20.08
CA ALA A 331 -20.61 13.37 -18.77
C ALA A 331 -21.49 12.19 -18.39
N VAL A 332 -20.85 11.11 -17.94
CA VAL A 332 -21.52 9.90 -17.44
C VAL A 332 -21.15 9.68 -15.98
N PHE A 333 -22.03 9.00 -15.25
CA PHE A 333 -21.72 8.61 -13.89
C PHE A 333 -20.56 7.60 -13.88
N MET A 334 -19.59 7.83 -13.00
CA MET A 334 -18.42 6.99 -12.77
C MET A 334 -18.26 6.79 -11.26
N PRO A 335 -17.72 5.64 -10.80
CA PRO A 335 -17.44 5.46 -9.39
C PRO A 335 -16.46 6.53 -8.98
N ARG A 336 -16.74 7.22 -7.88
CA ARG A 336 -15.75 8.16 -7.36
C ARG A 336 -14.49 7.36 -7.06
N CYS A 337 -13.33 7.84 -7.50
CA CYS A 337 -12.06 7.11 -7.37
C CYS A 337 -10.98 8.02 -6.78
N PRO A 338 -9.96 7.45 -6.12
CA PRO A 338 -8.82 8.21 -5.65
C PRO A 338 -7.99 8.76 -6.82
N ARG A 339 -7.17 9.78 -6.56
CA ARG A 339 -6.53 10.61 -7.61
C ARG A 339 -5.49 9.88 -8.45
N ASP A 340 -5.02 8.75 -7.95
CA ASP A 340 -4.11 7.84 -8.64
C ASP A 340 -4.79 7.05 -9.76
N ILE A 341 -6.12 6.95 -9.75
CA ILE A 341 -6.93 6.51 -10.88
C ILE A 341 -7.24 7.73 -11.73
N THR A 342 -6.58 7.83 -12.87
CA THR A 342 -6.57 9.03 -13.73
C THR A 342 -7.56 8.93 -14.87
N ASP A 343 -7.76 7.73 -15.41
CA ASP A 343 -8.47 7.49 -16.66
C ASP A 343 -9.60 6.50 -16.47
N GLY A 344 -10.69 6.70 -17.21
CA GLY A 344 -11.84 5.82 -17.18
C GLY A 344 -12.55 5.78 -18.52
N VAL A 345 -13.10 4.63 -18.89
CA VAL A 345 -13.92 4.49 -20.09
C VAL A 345 -15.19 3.75 -19.73
N ARG A 346 -16.33 4.41 -19.95
CA ARG A 346 -17.66 3.85 -19.73
C ARG A 346 -18.16 3.18 -21.01
N VAL A 347 -18.62 1.93 -20.92
CA VAL A 347 -19.23 1.15 -22.01
C VAL A 347 -20.47 0.42 -21.48
N GLY A 348 -21.68 0.79 -21.94
CA GLY A 348 -22.92 0.09 -21.57
C GLY A 348 -23.28 0.20 -20.08
N ASN A 349 -23.12 -0.86 -19.28
CA ASN A 349 -23.20 -0.86 -17.80
C ASN A 349 -21.85 -1.18 -17.12
N LEU A 350 -20.75 -1.14 -17.87
CA LEU A 350 -19.40 -1.37 -17.39
C LEU A 350 -18.57 -0.08 -17.43
N ALA A 351 -17.58 0.01 -16.55
CA ALA A 351 -16.53 1.02 -16.63
C ALA A 351 -15.17 0.35 -16.43
N VAL A 352 -14.25 0.65 -17.33
CA VAL A 352 -12.83 0.34 -17.17
C VAL A 352 -12.17 1.56 -16.54
N LEU A 353 -11.36 1.33 -15.51
CA LEU A 353 -10.68 2.37 -14.72
C LEU A 353 -9.20 2.06 -14.72
N GLY A 354 -8.37 3.07 -14.97
CA GLY A 354 -6.93 2.95 -15.10
C GLY A 354 -6.20 4.10 -14.44
N GLY A 355 -4.96 3.84 -14.03
CA GLY A 355 -4.11 4.88 -13.47
C GLY A 355 -2.72 4.36 -13.12
N ARG A 356 -2.11 4.99 -12.11
CA ARG A 356 -0.70 4.74 -11.77
C ARG A 356 -0.45 3.31 -11.31
N ARG A 357 -1.40 2.70 -10.58
CA ARG A 357 -1.26 1.35 -10.01
C ARG A 357 -1.75 0.22 -10.93
N GLY A 358 -2.37 0.52 -12.06
CA GLY A 358 -2.88 -0.48 -13.00
C GLY A 358 -4.33 -0.24 -13.43
N VAL A 359 -5.03 -1.33 -13.77
CA VAL A 359 -6.35 -1.28 -14.44
C VAL A 359 -7.33 -2.25 -13.79
N PHE A 360 -8.60 -1.85 -13.68
CA PHE A 360 -9.68 -2.72 -13.23
C PHE A 360 -10.99 -2.39 -13.93
N THR A 361 -11.96 -3.31 -13.88
CA THR A 361 -13.29 -3.09 -14.45
C THR A 361 -14.36 -3.27 -13.39
N VAL A 362 -15.35 -2.37 -13.42
CA VAL A 362 -16.55 -2.45 -12.60
C VAL A 362 -17.80 -2.61 -13.44
N GLU A 363 -18.81 -3.22 -12.85
CA GLU A 363 -20.19 -3.29 -13.35
C GLU A 363 -21.10 -2.48 -12.44
N PHE A 364 -21.88 -1.57 -13.03
CA PHE A 364 -22.91 -0.83 -12.30
C PHE A 364 -24.15 -1.71 -12.11
N LEU A 365 -24.65 -1.77 -10.88
CA LEU A 365 -25.78 -2.61 -10.46
C LEU A 365 -27.05 -1.79 -10.24
N ALA A 366 -26.89 -0.53 -9.83
CA ALA A 366 -28.00 0.42 -9.68
C ALA A 366 -28.15 1.30 -10.92
N ALA A 367 -29.37 1.76 -11.18
CA ALA A 367 -29.62 2.81 -12.17
C ALA A 367 -28.86 4.09 -11.79
N GLU A 368 -28.47 4.88 -12.79
CA GLU A 368 -27.79 6.15 -12.54
C GLU A 368 -28.68 7.03 -11.65
N PRO A 369 -28.13 7.67 -10.59
CA PRO A 369 -28.93 8.57 -9.78
C PRO A 369 -29.49 9.67 -10.67
N ASP A 370 -30.82 9.87 -10.64
CA ASP A 370 -31.49 10.90 -11.43
C ASP A 370 -30.83 12.26 -11.15
N GLY A 371 -30.30 12.86 -12.22
CA GLY A 371 -29.28 13.92 -12.21
C GLY A 371 -29.62 15.25 -11.53
N ASP A 372 -30.71 15.35 -10.78
CA ASP A 372 -31.10 16.58 -10.06
C ASP A 372 -31.78 16.32 -8.69
N GLY A 373 -32.04 15.07 -8.29
CA GLY A 373 -32.84 14.76 -7.10
C GLY A 373 -32.03 14.54 -5.81
N ASP A 374 -31.10 13.58 -5.84
CA ASP A 374 -30.30 13.21 -4.67
C ASP A 374 -29.02 14.05 -4.51
N MET A 375 -28.56 14.69 -5.60
CA MET A 375 -27.42 15.62 -5.53
C MET A 375 -27.81 16.98 -4.92
N ALA A 376 -29.10 17.33 -4.93
CA ALA A 376 -29.59 18.65 -4.47
C ALA A 376 -30.04 18.66 -3.01
N THR A 377 -30.45 17.53 -2.45
CA THR A 377 -30.84 17.43 -1.03
C THR A 377 -29.65 17.38 -0.08
N GLU A 378 -28.45 17.06 -0.59
CA GLU A 378 -27.21 17.00 0.21
C GLU A 378 -26.24 18.17 -0.03
N ASN A 379 -26.48 19.03 -1.04
CA ASN A 379 -25.74 20.28 -1.21
C ASN A 379 -26.54 21.32 -2.04
N PRO A 380 -27.00 22.46 -1.47
CA PRO A 380 -27.82 23.46 -2.19
C PRO A 380 -27.06 24.28 -3.25
N GLY A 381 -25.89 23.80 -3.70
CA GLY A 381 -24.91 24.57 -4.46
C GLY A 381 -24.26 23.83 -5.63
N GLY A 382 -25.03 23.05 -6.40
CA GLY A 382 -24.79 22.78 -7.83
C GLY A 382 -23.39 22.32 -8.28
N GLY A 383 -22.61 21.68 -7.41
CA GLY A 383 -21.30 21.14 -7.74
C GLY A 383 -21.07 19.84 -6.99
N VAL A 384 -20.54 18.82 -7.67
CA VAL A 384 -19.96 17.65 -7.02
C VAL A 384 -18.85 18.18 -6.12
N THR A 385 -19.09 18.23 -4.81
CA THR A 385 -18.08 18.65 -3.85
C THR A 385 -16.90 17.70 -4.00
N PRO A 386 -15.66 18.20 -4.12
CA PRO A 386 -14.49 17.32 -4.10
C PRO A 386 -14.50 16.49 -2.82
N TRP A 387 -13.85 15.33 -2.86
CA TRP A 387 -13.62 14.43 -1.72
C TRP A 387 -12.83 15.12 -0.58
N HIS A 388 -13.36 16.13 0.10
CA HIS A 388 -12.66 16.74 1.23
C HIS A 388 -13.61 17.35 2.25
N ALA A 389 -13.59 16.82 3.48
CA ALA A 389 -13.03 17.58 4.58
C ALA A 389 -11.74 16.85 5.01
N VAL A 390 -10.59 17.53 4.91
CA VAL A 390 -9.38 17.04 5.61
C VAL A 390 -9.77 16.93 7.08
N PRO A 391 -9.58 15.78 7.75
CA PRO A 391 -9.92 15.68 9.16
C PRO A 391 -9.23 16.81 9.91
N LEU A 392 -10.01 17.57 10.70
CA LEU A 392 -9.53 18.71 11.50
C LEU A 392 -8.41 18.33 12.49
N LEU A 393 -8.22 17.02 12.71
CA LEU A 393 -7.16 16.43 13.53
C LEU A 393 -6.26 15.58 12.64
N ASP A 394 -4.96 15.75 12.85
CA ASP A 394 -3.85 15.27 12.03
C ASP A 394 -3.95 13.78 11.62
N ALA A 395 -4.51 13.50 10.44
CA ALA A 395 -4.53 12.17 9.84
C ALA A 395 -3.16 11.74 9.28
N TYR A 396 -2.14 12.61 9.34
CA TYR A 396 -0.85 12.39 8.69
C TYR A 396 0.19 11.70 9.57
N ALA A 397 -0.09 11.46 10.86
CA ALA A 397 0.87 10.85 11.78
C ALA A 397 0.81 9.31 11.87
N ARG A 398 -0.16 8.65 11.23
CA ARG A 398 -0.29 7.17 11.26
C ARG A 398 0.44 6.54 10.08
N SER A 399 1.25 5.51 10.34
CA SER A 399 1.90 4.67 9.32
C SER A 399 1.27 3.27 9.32
N VAL A 400 1.24 2.60 8.18
CA VAL A 400 1.20 1.14 8.20
C VAL A 400 2.60 0.69 8.62
N ALA A 401 2.67 -0.28 9.54
CA ALA A 401 3.95 -0.83 9.96
C ALA A 401 4.63 -1.53 8.77
N PRO A 402 5.96 -1.41 8.61
CA PRO A 402 6.70 -2.17 7.61
C PRO A 402 6.38 -3.66 7.66
N ARG A 403 6.28 -4.31 6.51
CA ARG A 403 6.19 -5.77 6.48
C ARG A 403 7.46 -6.43 7.02
N PRO A 404 7.38 -7.67 7.49
CA PRO A 404 8.57 -8.49 7.68
C PRO A 404 9.37 -8.63 6.37
N LEU A 405 10.69 -8.62 6.44
CA LEU A 405 11.56 -8.83 5.28
C LEU A 405 11.28 -10.20 4.63
N PRO A 406 10.93 -10.25 3.33
CA PRO A 406 10.80 -11.52 2.63
C PRO A 406 12.12 -12.29 2.61
N GLY A 407 12.06 -13.60 2.90
CA GLY A 407 13.25 -14.44 3.00
C GLY A 407 14.13 -14.47 1.73
N VAL A 408 13.53 -14.21 0.56
CA VAL A 408 14.24 -14.12 -0.72
C VAL A 408 15.25 -12.97 -0.78
N PHE A 409 15.01 -11.87 -0.05
CA PHE A 409 15.95 -10.74 0.02
C PHE A 409 17.00 -10.92 1.11
N ARG A 410 16.71 -11.69 2.16
CA ARG A 410 17.68 -11.96 3.24
C ARG A 410 18.87 -12.80 2.76
N ALA A 411 18.64 -13.72 1.84
CA ALA A 411 19.69 -14.52 1.23
C ALA A 411 19.34 -14.88 -0.23
N PRO A 412 19.52 -13.93 -1.18
CA PRO A 412 19.19 -14.12 -2.58
C PRO A 412 19.78 -15.40 -3.17
N SER A 413 18.94 -16.22 -3.79
CA SER A 413 19.40 -17.38 -4.55
C SER A 413 19.95 -16.97 -5.92
N THR A 414 20.76 -17.80 -6.56
CA THR A 414 21.21 -17.53 -7.94
C THR A 414 20.04 -17.37 -8.90
N ALA A 415 18.97 -18.16 -8.73
CA ALA A 415 17.76 -18.03 -9.53
C ALA A 415 17.08 -16.68 -9.29
N HIS A 416 17.04 -16.20 -8.04
CA HIS A 416 16.48 -14.89 -7.71
C HIS A 416 17.34 -13.75 -8.26
N LEU A 417 18.67 -13.82 -8.13
CA LEU A 417 19.58 -12.85 -8.73
C LEU A 417 19.43 -12.81 -10.25
N ALA A 418 19.37 -13.97 -10.91
CA ALA A 418 19.14 -14.05 -12.35
C ALA A 418 17.78 -13.47 -12.76
N ALA A 419 16.75 -13.61 -11.92
CA ALA A 419 15.44 -13.02 -12.19
C ALA A 419 15.42 -11.49 -12.02
N VAL A 420 16.17 -10.95 -11.06
CA VAL A 420 16.23 -9.49 -10.80
C VAL A 420 17.16 -8.77 -11.78
N PHE A 421 18.32 -9.36 -12.09
CA PHE A 421 19.38 -8.72 -12.89
C PHE A 421 19.49 -9.26 -14.32
N GLY A 422 18.95 -10.45 -14.62
CA GLY A 422 19.21 -11.21 -15.84
C GLY A 422 20.30 -12.26 -15.60
N ALA A 423 20.12 -13.47 -16.15
CA ALA A 423 21.06 -14.58 -15.95
C ALA A 423 22.46 -14.27 -16.49
N GLU A 424 22.53 -13.52 -17.59
CA GLU A 424 23.75 -13.03 -18.22
C GLU A 424 24.43 -11.90 -17.43
N HIS A 425 23.79 -11.35 -16.40
CA HIS A 425 24.31 -10.28 -15.55
C HIS A 425 24.67 -10.76 -14.14
N VAL A 426 24.83 -12.07 -13.93
CA VAL A 426 25.32 -12.62 -12.66
C VAL A 426 26.68 -13.30 -12.89
N LEU A 427 27.75 -12.68 -12.39
CA LEU A 427 29.10 -13.22 -12.45
C LEU A 427 29.28 -14.32 -11.41
N ARG A 428 29.68 -15.52 -11.84
CA ARG A 428 30.04 -16.63 -10.96
C ARG A 428 31.45 -17.12 -11.28
N PRO A 429 32.47 -16.61 -10.57
CA PRO A 429 33.83 -17.12 -10.72
C PRO A 429 33.89 -18.58 -10.25
N SER A 430 34.70 -19.37 -10.93
CA SER A 430 35.17 -20.66 -10.43
C SER A 430 36.14 -20.46 -9.27
N GLU A 431 36.36 -21.51 -8.47
CA GLU A 431 37.33 -21.46 -7.36
C GLU A 431 38.74 -21.07 -7.81
N ALA A 432 39.11 -21.36 -9.07
CA ALA A 432 40.41 -21.01 -9.64
C ALA A 432 40.52 -19.53 -10.07
N GLU A 433 39.39 -18.84 -10.25
CA GLU A 433 39.33 -17.41 -10.61
C GLU A 433 39.26 -16.50 -9.39
N LEU A 434 39.06 -17.05 -8.20
CA LEU A 434 39.10 -16.29 -6.95
C LEU A 434 40.55 -15.98 -6.54
N PRO A 435 40.83 -14.77 -6.03
CA PRO A 435 42.13 -14.45 -5.47
C PRO A 435 42.50 -15.39 -4.31
N ALA A 436 43.70 -15.97 -4.34
CA ALA A 436 44.18 -16.83 -3.24
C ALA A 436 44.35 -16.08 -1.90
N SER A 437 44.42 -14.75 -1.97
CA SER A 437 44.54 -13.84 -0.84
C SER A 437 43.18 -13.50 -0.18
N LEU A 438 42.04 -13.91 -0.76
CA LEU A 438 40.70 -13.81 -0.17
C LEU A 438 40.56 -14.86 0.95
N ARG A 439 40.70 -14.43 2.20
CA ARG A 439 40.66 -15.30 3.40
C ARG A 439 39.24 -15.51 3.92
N ASP A 440 38.31 -14.60 3.63
CA ASP A 440 36.92 -14.77 4.05
C ASP A 440 36.22 -15.91 3.28
N THR A 441 35.95 -16.99 4.00
CA THR A 441 35.37 -18.20 3.40
C THR A 441 33.91 -18.03 3.00
N ASP A 442 33.20 -17.07 3.60
CA ASP A 442 31.79 -16.83 3.32
C ASP A 442 31.60 -16.05 2.02
N ALA A 443 32.42 -15.01 1.78
CA ALA A 443 32.50 -14.28 0.52
C ALA A 443 32.93 -15.20 -0.63
N ALA A 444 33.97 -16.03 -0.44
CA ALA A 444 34.42 -16.98 -1.45
C ALA A 444 33.32 -17.99 -1.82
N ARG A 445 32.61 -18.54 -0.82
CA ARG A 445 31.47 -19.46 -1.04
C ARG A 445 30.30 -18.77 -1.71
N TRP A 446 30.06 -17.50 -1.39
CA TRP A 446 29.00 -16.70 -2.02
C TRP A 446 29.29 -16.47 -3.50
N LEU A 447 30.49 -16.01 -3.84
CA LEU A 447 30.88 -15.71 -5.23
C LEU A 447 30.78 -16.95 -6.13
N THR A 448 31.30 -18.09 -5.67
CA THR A 448 31.28 -19.36 -6.41
C THR A 448 29.89 -20.00 -6.45
N GLY A 449 29.17 -19.96 -5.34
CA GLY A 449 27.87 -20.63 -5.20
C GLY A 449 26.68 -19.82 -5.72
N ARG A 450 26.62 -18.52 -5.39
CA ARG A 450 25.49 -17.62 -5.68
C ARG A 450 25.80 -16.67 -6.84
N GLY A 451 26.94 -15.99 -6.78
CA GLY A 451 27.40 -15.01 -7.76
C GLY A 451 27.25 -13.55 -7.33
N MET A 452 27.86 -12.67 -8.13
CA MET A 452 27.86 -11.22 -7.99
C MET A 452 27.04 -10.58 -9.12
N PRO A 453 26.01 -9.76 -8.83
CA PRO A 453 25.28 -9.05 -9.88
C PRO A 453 26.16 -7.99 -10.53
N LEU A 454 26.14 -7.93 -11.86
CA LEU A 454 26.79 -6.94 -12.70
C LEU A 454 25.74 -5.90 -13.10
N THR A 455 25.68 -4.82 -12.36
CA THR A 455 24.64 -3.79 -12.50
C THR A 455 25.22 -2.40 -12.63
N GLU A 456 24.49 -1.56 -13.34
CA GLU A 456 24.64 -0.11 -13.32
C GLU A 456 23.30 0.47 -12.87
N MET A 457 23.30 1.16 -11.73
CA MET A 457 22.10 1.70 -11.10
C MET A 457 22.47 2.86 -10.19
N LEU A 458 21.85 4.04 -10.40
CA LEU A 458 22.23 5.27 -9.70
C LEU A 458 23.73 5.51 -9.90
N THR A 459 24.49 5.65 -8.82
CA THR A 459 25.96 5.76 -8.84
C THR A 459 26.69 4.43 -8.67
N LEU A 460 25.96 3.31 -8.49
CA LEU A 460 26.57 1.97 -8.39
C LEU A 460 26.87 1.42 -9.79
N ASN A 461 28.13 1.06 -10.04
CA ASN A 461 28.55 0.35 -11.24
C ASN A 461 29.49 -0.81 -10.89
N THR A 462 29.05 -2.04 -11.18
CA THR A 462 29.82 -3.28 -10.94
C THR A 462 30.14 -4.04 -12.23
N ARG A 463 29.86 -3.45 -13.40
CA ARG A 463 30.03 -4.12 -14.70
C ARG A 463 31.50 -4.39 -15.03
N GLN A 464 32.40 -3.57 -14.51
CA GLN A 464 33.86 -3.67 -14.71
C GLN A 464 34.42 -5.02 -14.24
N LEU A 465 33.80 -5.67 -13.23
CA LEU A 465 34.18 -7.00 -12.76
C LEU A 465 34.19 -8.06 -13.86
N ARG A 466 33.39 -7.91 -14.92
CA ARG A 466 33.36 -8.86 -16.04
C ARG A 466 34.66 -8.82 -16.85
N THR A 467 35.23 -7.63 -17.03
CA THR A 467 36.38 -7.41 -17.90
C THR A 467 37.69 -7.46 -17.13
N GLU A 468 37.69 -6.97 -15.90
CA GLU A 468 38.91 -6.77 -15.10
C GLU A 468 39.12 -7.86 -14.04
N GLY A 469 38.04 -8.58 -13.68
CA GLY A 469 38.07 -9.57 -12.60
C GLY A 469 38.30 -8.92 -11.23
N PHE A 470 38.68 -9.74 -10.23
CA PHE A 470 38.99 -9.25 -8.89
C PHE A 470 40.42 -8.71 -8.84
N GLN A 471 40.59 -7.42 -9.09
CA GLN A 471 41.88 -6.74 -9.00
C GLN A 471 42.23 -6.42 -7.54
N GLU A 472 43.37 -6.93 -7.07
CA GLU A 472 43.92 -6.59 -5.75
C GLU A 472 44.51 -5.18 -5.76
N LEU A 473 44.08 -4.34 -4.82
CA LEU A 473 44.61 -2.98 -4.63
C LEU A 473 45.65 -2.96 -3.50
N PRO A 474 46.64 -2.06 -3.57
CA PRO A 474 47.56 -1.80 -2.46
C PRO A 474 46.80 -1.43 -1.19
N ALA A 475 47.29 -1.85 -0.02
CA ALA A 475 46.64 -1.61 1.29
C ALA A 475 46.31 -0.13 1.54
N ASP A 476 47.12 0.80 1.02
CA ASP A 476 46.97 2.25 1.16
C ASP A 476 45.78 2.84 0.36
N SER A 477 45.02 2.02 -0.37
CA SER A 477 43.95 2.51 -1.28
C SER A 477 42.59 2.72 -0.60
N ALA A 478 42.41 2.24 0.64
CA ALA A 478 41.17 2.43 1.40
C ALA A 478 41.07 3.83 2.05
N ASP A 479 42.21 4.47 2.30
CA ASP A 479 42.25 5.88 2.69
C ASP A 479 41.99 6.73 1.44
N GLY A 480 40.78 7.26 1.29
CA GLY A 480 40.34 8.13 0.17
C GLY A 480 41.14 9.43 -0.04
N SER A 481 42.36 9.53 0.50
CA SER A 481 43.33 10.58 0.22
C SER A 481 44.18 10.20 -0.98
N THR A 482 43.72 10.57 -2.18
CA THR A 482 44.65 10.72 -3.30
C THR A 482 45.74 11.71 -2.89
N ALA A 483 46.96 11.20 -2.75
CA ALA A 483 48.15 11.94 -2.35
C ALA A 483 48.25 13.30 -3.05
N SER A 484 48.22 14.38 -2.27
CA SER A 484 48.80 15.66 -2.64
C SER A 484 49.75 16.14 -1.54
N SER A 485 51.00 15.71 -1.71
CA SER A 485 52.25 16.19 -1.09
C SER A 485 52.52 15.86 0.40
N PRO A 486 53.81 15.65 0.75
CA PRO A 486 54.23 15.29 2.10
C PRO A 486 54.43 16.54 2.94
N ASP A 487 53.64 16.71 3.99
CA ASP A 487 54.02 17.59 5.10
C ASP A 487 53.72 16.91 6.44
N GLU A 488 54.78 16.80 7.24
CA GLU A 488 54.86 16.24 8.57
C GLU A 488 53.75 16.77 9.49
N HIS A 489 52.90 15.92 10.07
CA HIS A 489 52.28 16.20 11.36
C HIS A 489 52.20 14.92 12.21
N THR A 490 53.06 14.88 13.21
CA THR A 490 53.03 13.98 14.36
C THR A 490 51.68 14.02 15.07
N GLY A 491 51.02 12.88 15.22
CA GLY A 491 49.81 12.74 16.03
C GLY A 491 49.50 11.28 16.33
N THR A 492 49.78 10.87 17.57
CA THR A 492 49.48 9.56 18.16
C THR A 492 48.00 9.19 18.05
N GLY A 493 47.67 8.16 17.26
CA GLY A 493 46.38 7.47 17.24
C GLY A 493 46.45 6.11 17.96
N PRO A 494 45.33 5.54 18.43
CA PRO A 494 45.31 4.31 19.23
C PRO A 494 45.62 3.07 18.38
N GLU A 495 46.46 2.20 18.93
CA GLU A 495 46.74 0.88 18.37
C GLU A 495 45.50 -0.04 18.46
N THR A 496 44.82 -0.27 17.36
CA THR A 496 43.95 -1.45 17.16
C THR A 496 44.43 -2.21 15.94
N GLY A 497 45.21 -3.27 16.18
CA GLY A 497 45.79 -4.13 15.14
C GLY A 497 44.79 -5.08 14.50
N THR A 498 43.96 -4.56 13.60
CA THR A 498 43.29 -5.38 12.57
C THR A 498 44.14 -5.25 11.31
N GLU A 499 44.68 -6.35 10.77
CA GLU A 499 45.42 -6.31 9.50
C GLU A 499 44.48 -5.76 8.40
N GLU A 500 44.76 -4.56 7.89
CA GLU A 500 44.04 -3.95 6.76
C GLU A 500 44.43 -4.66 5.46
N GLY A 501 43.43 -5.12 4.71
CA GLY A 501 43.61 -5.74 3.39
C GLY A 501 44.00 -7.22 3.42
N PRO A 502 43.97 -7.89 2.25
CA PRO A 502 43.96 -7.32 0.89
C PRO A 502 42.59 -6.75 0.47
N TYR A 503 42.57 -5.67 -0.31
CA TYR A 503 41.34 -5.09 -0.86
C TYR A 503 41.17 -5.46 -2.34
N TYR A 504 39.93 -5.74 -2.78
CA TYR A 504 39.61 -6.02 -4.18
C TYR A 504 38.59 -5.04 -4.74
N LEU A 505 38.85 -4.52 -5.93
CA LEU A 505 37.89 -3.64 -6.61
C LEU A 505 36.66 -4.44 -7.08
N LEU A 506 35.48 -4.02 -6.61
CA LEU A 506 34.17 -4.51 -7.07
C LEU A 506 33.54 -3.60 -8.13
N GLY A 507 33.98 -2.35 -8.21
CA GLY A 507 33.47 -1.35 -9.14
C GLY A 507 33.46 0.03 -8.50
N GLU A 508 32.44 0.82 -8.81
CA GLU A 508 32.32 2.22 -8.37
C GLU A 508 30.99 2.45 -7.63
N LEU A 509 31.01 3.32 -6.63
CA LEU A 509 29.84 3.76 -5.88
C LEU A 509 30.01 5.21 -5.41
N LEU A 510 28.97 6.05 -5.56
CA LEU A 510 29.01 7.46 -5.16
C LEU A 510 30.25 8.21 -5.70
N GLY A 511 30.71 7.86 -6.91
CA GLY A 511 31.88 8.45 -7.56
C GLY A 511 33.25 8.06 -6.97
N GLY A 512 33.31 7.03 -6.11
CA GLY A 512 34.55 6.45 -5.57
C GLY A 512 34.62 4.94 -5.78
N ASP A 513 35.70 4.32 -5.27
CA ASP A 513 35.96 2.90 -5.45
C ASP A 513 35.14 2.05 -4.47
N LEU A 514 34.46 1.04 -4.99
CA LEU A 514 33.75 0.03 -4.21
C LEU A 514 34.69 -1.16 -3.99
N LEU A 515 35.03 -1.44 -2.74
CA LEU A 515 36.09 -2.36 -2.34
C LEU A 515 35.53 -3.54 -1.54
N LEU A 516 36.06 -4.74 -1.76
CA LEU A 516 35.89 -5.91 -0.90
C LEU A 516 37.14 -6.10 -0.05
N ASP A 517 37.00 -6.05 1.27
CA ASP A 517 38.05 -6.49 2.19
C ASP A 517 38.13 -8.02 2.17
N GLY A 518 39.25 -8.53 1.68
CA GLY A 518 39.54 -9.96 1.56
C GLY A 518 39.76 -10.67 2.89
N ALA A 519 40.08 -9.95 3.96
CA ALA A 519 40.27 -10.52 5.29
C ALA A 519 38.94 -10.69 6.04
N THR A 520 38.06 -9.68 5.95
CA THR A 520 36.81 -9.63 6.73
C THR A 520 35.54 -9.91 5.91
N GLY A 521 35.62 -9.82 4.59
CA GLY A 521 34.47 -9.91 3.69
C GLY A 521 33.61 -8.64 3.64
N GLN A 522 34.00 -7.57 4.33
CA GLN A 522 33.29 -6.29 4.34
C GLN A 522 33.36 -5.61 2.97
N VAL A 523 32.32 -4.84 2.65
CA VAL A 523 32.28 -4.01 1.44
C VAL A 523 32.37 -2.55 1.84
N LEU A 524 33.34 -1.84 1.29
CA LEU A 524 33.68 -0.46 1.60
C LEU A 524 33.52 0.44 0.38
N CYS A 525 33.16 1.70 0.59
CA CYS A 525 33.11 2.75 -0.42
C CYS A 525 34.15 3.81 -0.09
N ALA A 526 35.23 3.86 -0.86
CA ALA A 526 36.25 4.89 -0.76
C ALA A 526 35.86 6.08 -1.65
N SER A 527 34.95 6.93 -1.15
CA SER A 527 34.48 8.13 -1.85
C SER A 527 34.67 9.37 -1.00
N VAL A 528 35.01 10.49 -1.64
CA VAL A 528 35.06 11.82 -0.99
C VAL A 528 33.67 12.35 -0.62
N ASN A 529 32.61 11.71 -1.09
CA ASN A 529 31.23 12.10 -0.85
C ASN A 529 30.65 11.54 0.46
N VAL A 530 31.39 10.67 1.16
CA VAL A 530 30.99 10.07 2.44
C VAL A 530 32.18 9.98 3.39
N GLU A 531 31.98 10.24 4.68
CA GLU A 531 32.99 10.05 5.72
C GLU A 531 33.02 8.59 6.21
N GLU A 532 31.85 7.95 6.32
CA GLU A 532 31.76 6.53 6.68
C GLU A 532 31.85 5.63 5.44
N GLN A 533 32.87 4.78 5.41
CA GLN A 533 33.15 3.93 4.25
C GLN A 533 32.35 2.62 4.23
N LEU A 534 31.74 2.20 5.34
CA LEU A 534 31.07 0.90 5.41
C LEU A 534 29.82 0.87 4.51
N THR A 535 29.88 0.07 3.44
CA THR A 535 28.75 -0.16 2.53
C THR A 535 27.98 -1.44 2.90
N ALA A 536 28.69 -2.47 3.38
CA ALA A 536 28.07 -3.65 3.97
C ALA A 536 29.05 -4.37 4.91
N SER A 537 28.53 -4.96 5.97
CA SER A 537 29.24 -5.80 6.93
C SER A 537 29.73 -7.12 6.32
N SER A 538 29.19 -7.55 5.17
CA SER A 538 29.66 -8.70 4.41
C SER A 538 29.23 -8.64 2.94
N LEU A 539 29.95 -9.33 2.04
CA LEU A 539 29.57 -9.46 0.62
C LEU A 539 28.16 -10.04 0.40
N PRO A 540 27.72 -11.11 1.11
CA PRO A 540 26.34 -11.57 1.01
C PRO A 540 25.30 -10.49 1.36
N GLN A 541 25.55 -9.70 2.42
CA GLN A 541 24.68 -8.59 2.81
C GLN A 541 24.70 -7.50 1.75
N PHE A 542 25.86 -7.13 1.20
CA PHE A 542 25.95 -6.17 0.10
C PHE A 542 25.07 -6.57 -1.07
N VAL A 543 25.18 -7.82 -1.54
CA VAL A 543 24.38 -8.33 -2.66
C VAL A 543 22.88 -8.34 -2.32
N ALA A 544 22.52 -8.67 -1.07
CA ALA A 544 21.15 -8.59 -0.58
C ALA A 544 20.59 -7.16 -0.62
N LEU A 545 21.34 -6.18 -0.12
CA LEU A 545 20.95 -4.77 -0.12
C LEU A 545 20.81 -4.22 -1.56
N VAL A 546 21.76 -4.53 -2.45
CA VAL A 546 21.70 -4.13 -3.88
C VAL A 546 20.52 -4.78 -4.60
N CYS A 547 20.26 -6.07 -4.33
CA CYS A 547 19.10 -6.78 -4.87
C CYS A 547 17.79 -6.13 -4.41
N LEU A 548 17.69 -5.80 -3.13
CA LEU A 548 16.54 -5.12 -2.56
C LEU A 548 16.35 -3.71 -3.14
N MET A 549 17.41 -2.93 -3.27
CA MET A 549 17.37 -1.59 -3.85
C MET A 549 16.92 -1.63 -5.32
N ARG A 550 17.44 -2.59 -6.11
CA ARG A 550 17.03 -2.79 -7.50
C ARG A 550 15.54 -3.12 -7.62
N TRP A 551 15.05 -3.99 -6.73
CA TRP A 551 13.64 -4.35 -6.64
C TRP A 551 12.76 -3.14 -6.27
N HIS A 552 13.14 -2.40 -5.23
CA HIS A 552 12.43 -1.20 -4.80
C HIS A 552 12.34 -0.15 -5.92
N ARG A 553 13.42 0.04 -6.69
CA ARG A 553 13.43 0.97 -7.83
C ARG A 553 12.44 0.56 -8.91
N PHE A 554 12.34 -0.73 -9.24
CA PHE A 554 11.35 -1.23 -10.20
C PHE A 554 9.91 -0.91 -9.75
N LEU A 555 9.63 -1.04 -8.45
CA LEU A 555 8.32 -0.78 -7.87
C LEU A 555 7.97 0.71 -7.80
N LEU A 556 8.94 1.55 -7.41
CA LEU A 556 8.73 2.99 -7.31
C LEU A 556 8.65 3.67 -8.68
N SER A 557 9.43 3.23 -9.67
CA SER A 557 9.28 3.72 -11.05
C SER A 557 7.89 3.46 -11.62
N ALA A 558 7.18 2.47 -11.10
CA ALA A 558 5.80 2.17 -11.46
C ALA A 558 4.76 2.88 -10.58
N SER A 559 5.15 3.50 -9.46
CA SER A 559 4.23 3.97 -8.41
C SER A 559 4.56 5.39 -7.93
N LEU A 560 4.17 6.37 -8.74
CA LEU A 560 4.34 7.80 -8.43
C LEU A 560 3.25 8.35 -7.46
N THR A 561 2.88 7.64 -6.37
CA THR A 561 1.74 8.03 -5.49
C THR A 561 2.11 8.05 -3.99
N GLU A 562 1.17 8.45 -3.12
CA GLU A 562 1.26 8.45 -1.63
C GLU A 562 1.90 7.19 -1.02
N ASP A 563 1.82 6.06 -1.74
CA ASP A 563 2.54 4.81 -1.48
C ASP A 563 4.06 4.97 -1.31
N GLY A 564 4.68 5.98 -1.90
CA GLY A 564 6.13 6.19 -1.88
C GLY A 564 6.72 6.38 -0.48
N ARG A 565 5.98 7.05 0.43
CA ARG A 565 6.46 7.25 1.81
C ARG A 565 6.53 5.93 2.58
N GLU A 566 5.56 5.05 2.37
CA GLU A 566 5.53 3.76 3.05
C GLU A 566 6.43 2.72 2.40
N ALA A 567 6.52 2.71 1.07
CA ALA A 567 7.51 1.91 0.36
C ALA A 567 8.92 2.25 0.85
N ARG A 568 9.20 3.55 1.04
CA ARG A 568 10.46 4.01 1.60
C ARG A 568 10.66 3.56 3.06
N ALA A 569 9.66 3.75 3.93
CA ALA A 569 9.75 3.30 5.32
C ALA A 569 9.95 1.77 5.42
N GLU A 570 9.30 1.00 4.54
CA GLU A 570 9.48 -0.45 4.42
C GLU A 570 10.89 -0.81 3.94
N LEU A 571 11.41 -0.10 2.93
CA LEU A 571 12.80 -0.26 2.47
C LEU A 571 13.80 0.02 3.59
N GLU A 572 13.68 1.16 4.28
CA GLU A 572 14.58 1.54 5.38
C GLU A 572 14.58 0.48 6.50
N ALA A 573 13.40 -0.04 6.86
CA ALA A 573 13.28 -1.12 7.84
C ALA A 573 13.95 -2.43 7.37
N TRP A 574 13.79 -2.78 6.08
CA TRP A 574 14.39 -3.97 5.49
C TRP A 574 15.90 -3.88 5.35
N LEU A 575 16.44 -2.71 4.98
CA LEU A 575 17.89 -2.46 4.96
C LEU A 575 18.48 -2.66 6.37
N ALA A 576 17.83 -2.10 7.39
CA ALA A 576 18.25 -2.25 8.79
C ALA A 576 18.15 -3.71 9.31
N GLU A 577 17.22 -4.51 8.79
CA GLU A 577 17.13 -5.94 9.13
C GLU A 577 18.23 -6.77 8.44
N ILE A 578 18.60 -6.45 7.20
CA ILE A 578 19.67 -7.13 6.46
C ILE A 578 21.04 -6.79 7.07
N ASP A 579 21.32 -5.51 7.26
CA ASP A 579 22.60 -5.00 7.76
C ASP A 579 22.41 -3.70 8.57
N PRO A 580 22.28 -3.81 9.90
CA PRO A 580 22.01 -2.64 10.74
C PRO A 580 23.18 -1.65 10.81
N ALA A 581 24.42 -2.12 10.59
CA ALA A 581 25.58 -1.24 10.61
C ALA A 581 25.63 -0.41 9.33
N ALA A 582 25.49 -1.05 8.16
CA ALA A 582 25.48 -0.34 6.89
C ALA A 582 24.26 0.58 6.74
N ALA A 583 23.07 0.13 7.17
CA ALA A 583 21.84 0.92 7.05
C ALA A 583 21.86 2.21 7.90
N ALA A 584 22.65 2.25 8.98
CA ALA A 584 22.83 3.44 9.79
C ALA A 584 23.90 4.40 9.25
N GLY A 585 24.67 3.97 8.24
CA GLY A 585 25.79 4.72 7.69
C GLY A 585 25.44 5.65 6.53
N GLU A 586 26.35 6.59 6.28
CA GLU A 586 26.15 7.70 5.33
C GLU A 586 26.01 7.24 3.87
N VAL A 587 26.60 6.10 3.49
CA VAL A 587 26.51 5.54 2.13
C VAL A 587 25.05 5.29 1.73
N TRP A 588 24.29 4.61 2.58
CA TRP A 588 22.90 4.28 2.28
C TRP A 588 21.96 5.47 2.48
N GLU A 589 22.24 6.35 3.44
CA GLU A 589 21.53 7.62 3.58
C GLU A 589 21.64 8.46 2.29
N THR A 590 22.87 8.61 1.77
CA THR A 590 23.15 9.34 0.54
C THR A 590 22.49 8.67 -0.65
N LEU A 591 22.67 7.36 -0.81
CA LEU A 591 22.06 6.59 -1.91
C LEU A 591 20.54 6.66 -1.90
N LEU A 592 19.88 6.74 -0.75
CA LEU A 592 18.43 6.86 -0.66
C LEU A 592 17.94 8.29 -0.92
N ASN A 593 18.78 9.30 -0.69
CA ASN A 593 18.43 10.72 -0.83
C ASN A 593 18.94 11.38 -2.11
N GLU A 594 19.63 10.65 -2.99
CA GLU A 594 20.11 11.19 -4.26
C GLU A 594 18.95 11.75 -5.12
N PRO A 595 19.10 12.93 -5.75
CA PRO A 595 18.04 13.62 -6.51
C PRO A 595 17.56 12.88 -7.78
N GLY A 596 18.00 11.65 -8.02
CA GLY A 596 17.44 10.69 -8.99
C GLY A 596 16.46 9.66 -8.38
N LEU A 597 16.12 9.83 -7.09
CA LEU A 597 15.10 9.08 -6.34
C LEU A 597 13.82 9.87 -6.08
N GLU A 598 13.74 11.14 -6.48
CA GLU A 598 12.44 11.80 -6.55
C GLU A 598 11.63 11.22 -7.72
N PRO A 599 10.35 10.88 -7.50
CA PRO A 599 9.48 10.23 -8.47
C PRO A 599 9.27 11.04 -9.76
#